data_AF-A0A957TE24-F1
#
_entry.id   AF-A0A957TE24-F1
#
_cell.length_a   1.000
_cell.length_b   1.000
_cell.length_c   1.000
_cell.angle_alpha   90.00
_cell.angle_beta   90.00
_cell.angle_gamma   90.00
#
_symmetry.space_group_name_H-M   'P 1'
#
loop_
_entity.id
_entity.type
_entity.pdbx_description
1 polymer ?
#
loop_
_entity_poly.entity_id
_entity_poly.type
_entity_poly.pdbx_seq_one_letter_code
_entity_poly.pdbx_strand_id
1 'polypeptide(L)'
;MNNQISFKVNGKDYSVEPVAGETLSTLLRERLRLTGTKIGCEEAECGACTVLVNGEPMMSCVYPAERADGKTIVTIEGLAERVHNEMKLHPLQEAFVEHGAVQCGFCIPGQIMTAYALLKRNPDPNSDEIRFALKDTLCRCAGYPSIENAILAAAQALRTGEPVQKPTHIPDSIHEHKTVGRKHLRPEAVEKVTGEAIFTDDLKFDGMLYAKARRAMIPHGFLKKLDISKAKALKGVIAVLTAEDVPAEKNHGLVIYDWPVMVGVGERVRYVGDALAIVAAETQEIAEQASALIEAEFDLQPVITNPVMAREEGVPQLHEKGNLLKHIKVRKGDMDAGFADADVILEHTFHTPTTDHAFIEPECSIAV
;
A
#
# COMPACT_ATOMS: atom_id res chain seq x y z
N MET A 1 13.29 -33.34 19.54
CA MET A 1 14.48 -32.72 18.89
C MET A 1 14.19 -31.24 18.86
N ASN A 2 15.06 -30.38 19.40
CA ASN A 2 14.87 -28.93 19.32
C ASN A 2 14.98 -28.53 17.85
N ASN A 3 13.84 -28.26 17.22
CA ASN A 3 13.75 -27.91 15.81
C ASN A 3 13.75 -26.39 15.63
N GLN A 4 14.51 -25.66 16.44
CA GLN A 4 14.57 -24.20 16.40
C GLN A 4 15.47 -23.72 15.27
N ILE A 5 15.08 -22.62 14.64
CA ILE A 5 15.97 -21.85 13.76
C ILE A 5 16.66 -20.76 14.59
N SER A 6 17.95 -20.57 14.38
CA SER A 6 18.79 -19.60 15.11
C SER A 6 19.48 -18.65 14.16
N PHE A 7 19.33 -17.35 14.39
CA PHE A 7 19.79 -16.31 13.46
C PHE A 7 20.07 -15.00 14.21
N LYS A 8 20.71 -14.06 13.53
CA LYS A 8 21.04 -12.74 14.09
C LYS A 8 20.24 -11.67 13.36
N VAL A 9 19.52 -10.80 14.06
CA VAL A 9 18.83 -9.64 13.48
C VAL A 9 19.37 -8.37 14.12
N ASN A 10 19.88 -7.44 13.32
CA ASN A 10 20.42 -6.15 13.79
C ASN A 10 21.45 -6.33 14.92
N GLY A 11 22.34 -7.33 14.79
CA GLY A 11 23.38 -7.65 15.76
C GLY A 11 22.95 -8.58 16.91
N LYS A 12 21.65 -8.70 17.19
CA LYS A 12 21.09 -9.50 18.30
C LYS A 12 20.74 -10.92 17.85
N ASP A 13 21.10 -11.90 18.67
CA ASP A 13 20.80 -13.32 18.42
C ASP A 13 19.34 -13.66 18.81
N TYR A 14 18.69 -14.46 17.97
CA TYR A 14 17.33 -14.97 18.15
C TYR A 14 17.32 -16.47 17.92
N SER A 15 16.49 -17.19 18.68
CA SER A 15 16.20 -18.60 18.47
C SER A 15 14.71 -18.83 18.66
N VAL A 16 14.09 -19.49 17.68
CA VAL A 16 12.65 -19.39 17.46
C VAL A 16 12.16 -20.69 16.83
N GLU A 17 10.99 -21.19 17.25
CA GLU A 17 10.37 -22.36 16.60
C GLU A 17 9.90 -21.98 15.19
N PRO A 18 10.19 -22.78 14.15
CA PRO A 18 9.75 -22.52 12.79
C PRO A 18 8.23 -22.72 12.67
N VAL A 19 7.59 -21.86 11.89
CA VAL A 19 6.18 -21.99 11.50
C VAL A 19 6.14 -22.30 10.01
N ALA A 20 5.51 -23.42 9.65
CA ALA A 20 5.46 -23.87 8.26
C ALA A 20 4.78 -22.82 7.37
N GLY A 21 5.44 -22.43 6.28
CA GLY A 21 4.94 -21.41 5.35
C GLY A 21 5.13 -19.95 5.81
N GLU A 22 5.68 -19.71 7.00
CA GLU A 22 5.96 -18.35 7.47
C GLU A 22 7.03 -17.67 6.61
N THR A 23 6.76 -16.42 6.24
CA THR A 23 7.70 -15.57 5.51
C THR A 23 8.59 -14.80 6.49
N LEU A 24 9.78 -14.38 6.03
CA LEU A 24 10.71 -13.62 6.86
C LEU A 24 10.09 -12.30 7.31
N SER A 25 9.27 -11.64 6.47
CA SER A 25 8.55 -10.44 6.89
C SER A 25 7.58 -10.70 8.04
N THR A 26 6.82 -11.81 7.98
CA THR A 26 5.87 -12.16 9.05
C THR A 26 6.62 -12.44 10.34
N LEU A 27 7.72 -13.20 10.29
CA LEU A 27 8.57 -13.44 11.46
C LEU A 27 9.08 -12.11 12.06
N LEU A 28 9.63 -11.21 11.23
CA LEU A 28 10.20 -9.95 11.68
C LEU A 28 9.12 -9.03 12.30
N ARG A 29 7.99 -8.85 11.61
CA ARG A 29 6.92 -7.92 12.01
C ARG A 29 6.11 -8.46 13.19
N GLU A 30 5.67 -9.71 13.11
CA GLU A 30 4.70 -10.25 14.06
C GLU A 30 5.35 -10.85 15.30
N ARG A 31 6.49 -11.52 15.15
CA ARG A 31 7.14 -12.21 16.27
C ARG A 31 8.22 -11.35 16.92
N LEU A 32 9.00 -10.63 16.12
CA LEU A 32 10.08 -9.77 16.62
C LEU A 32 9.68 -8.30 16.78
N ARG A 33 8.49 -7.91 16.33
CA ARG A 33 7.95 -6.54 16.40
C ARG A 33 8.83 -5.49 15.70
N LEU A 34 9.49 -5.91 14.61
CA LEU A 34 10.28 -5.04 13.72
C LEU A 34 9.42 -4.62 12.52
N THR A 35 8.52 -3.66 12.77
CA THR A 35 7.52 -3.20 11.79
C THR A 35 8.07 -2.18 10.78
N GLY A 36 9.35 -1.80 10.88
CA GLY A 36 10.01 -0.95 9.89
C GLY A 36 10.15 -1.62 8.52
N THR A 37 10.14 -2.95 8.48
CA THR A 37 10.00 -3.72 7.23
C THR A 37 8.54 -3.64 6.78
N LYS A 38 8.24 -2.80 5.77
CA LYS A 38 6.87 -2.54 5.30
C LYS A 38 6.41 -3.56 4.27
N ILE A 39 5.12 -3.91 4.30
CA ILE A 39 4.52 -4.88 3.36
C ILE A 39 3.50 -4.17 2.48
N GLY A 40 3.79 -4.13 1.18
CA GLY A 40 2.94 -3.53 0.17
C GLY A 40 2.22 -4.58 -0.65
N CYS A 41 2.81 -4.93 -1.79
CA CYS A 41 2.22 -5.88 -2.75
C CYS A 41 2.17 -7.34 -2.27
N GLU A 42 2.98 -7.74 -1.29
CA GLU A 42 3.18 -9.13 -0.85
C GLU A 42 3.63 -10.15 -1.94
N GLU A 43 3.85 -9.69 -3.17
CA GLU A 43 4.20 -10.52 -4.34
C GLU A 43 5.64 -10.31 -4.85
N ALA A 44 6.51 -9.67 -4.06
CA ALA A 44 7.90 -9.36 -4.44
C ALA A 44 8.08 -8.45 -5.68
N GLU A 45 7.20 -7.45 -5.82
CA GLU A 45 7.24 -6.48 -6.92
C GLU A 45 7.59 -5.05 -6.46
N CYS A 46 7.15 -4.64 -5.26
CA CYS A 46 7.27 -3.25 -4.82
C CYS A 46 8.56 -2.91 -4.06
N GLY A 47 9.31 -3.90 -3.56
CA GLY A 47 10.55 -3.71 -2.80
C GLY A 47 10.42 -3.02 -1.43
N ALA A 48 9.22 -2.70 -0.96
CA ALA A 48 9.02 -2.06 0.36
C ALA A 48 9.52 -2.93 1.54
N CYS A 49 9.52 -4.25 1.34
CA CYS A 49 9.88 -5.26 2.34
C CYS A 49 11.36 -5.65 2.32
N THR A 50 12.21 -4.90 1.62
CA THR A 50 13.63 -5.25 1.46
C THR A 50 14.37 -5.23 2.79
N VAL A 51 15.05 -6.34 3.10
CA VAL A 51 15.99 -6.50 4.20
C VAL A 51 17.29 -7.08 3.65
N LEU A 52 18.40 -6.98 4.38
CA LEU A 52 19.63 -7.68 3.97
C LEU A 52 19.70 -9.04 4.66
N VAL A 53 19.92 -10.11 3.89
CA VAL A 53 20.23 -11.44 4.41
C VAL A 53 21.67 -11.78 4.01
N ASN A 54 22.56 -11.91 5.00
CA ASN A 54 24.00 -12.05 4.79
C ASN A 54 24.60 -10.97 3.88
N GLY A 55 24.09 -9.74 3.97
CA GLY A 55 24.55 -8.60 3.18
C GLY A 55 23.85 -8.43 1.82
N GLU A 56 23.07 -9.41 1.37
CA GLU A 56 22.34 -9.34 0.10
C GLU A 56 20.91 -8.82 0.30
N PRO A 57 20.42 -7.87 -0.52
CA PRO A 57 19.07 -7.35 -0.40
C PRO A 57 18.06 -8.41 -0.87
N MET A 58 17.14 -8.78 0.00
CA MET A 58 16.10 -9.79 -0.25
C MET A 58 14.72 -9.21 0.05
N MET A 59 13.75 -9.53 -0.80
CA MET A 59 12.34 -9.22 -0.54
C MET A 59 11.78 -10.21 0.49
N SER A 60 11.61 -9.73 1.72
CA SER A 60 11.26 -10.59 2.86
C SER A 60 9.85 -11.19 2.78
N CYS A 61 8.93 -10.57 2.02
CA CYS A 61 7.54 -11.04 1.85
C CYS A 61 7.41 -12.41 1.16
N VAL A 62 8.40 -12.83 0.38
CA VAL A 62 8.41 -14.16 -0.28
C VAL A 62 9.58 -15.03 0.16
N TYR A 63 10.38 -14.56 1.11
CA TYR A 63 11.52 -15.31 1.63
C TYR A 63 11.05 -16.24 2.76
N PRO A 64 11.20 -17.58 2.65
CA PRO A 64 10.79 -18.49 3.73
C PRO A 64 11.59 -18.24 5.01
N ALA A 65 10.90 -18.06 6.14
CA ALA A 65 11.53 -17.77 7.44
C ALA A 65 12.54 -18.84 7.86
N GLU A 66 12.27 -20.12 7.57
CA GLU A 66 13.16 -21.24 7.89
C GLU A 66 14.56 -21.10 7.25
N ARG A 67 14.67 -20.43 6.09
CA ARG A 67 15.95 -20.20 5.41
C ARG A 67 16.81 -19.13 6.12
N ALA A 68 16.27 -18.43 7.10
CA ALA A 68 17.01 -17.52 7.95
C ALA A 68 17.94 -18.24 8.93
N ASP A 69 17.80 -19.55 9.12
CA ASP A 69 18.66 -20.33 10.02
C ASP A 69 20.15 -20.16 9.68
N GLY A 70 20.94 -19.81 10.69
CA GLY A 70 22.36 -19.49 10.60
C GLY A 70 22.68 -18.18 9.85
N LYS A 71 21.69 -17.34 9.52
CA LYS A 71 21.90 -16.09 8.77
C LYS A 71 21.99 -14.86 9.67
N THR A 72 22.57 -13.80 9.12
CA THR A 72 22.52 -12.44 9.67
C THR A 72 21.56 -11.61 8.84
N ILE A 73 20.54 -11.06 9.48
CA ILE A 73 19.55 -10.16 8.90
C ILE A 73 19.81 -8.73 9.40
N VAL A 74 19.73 -7.77 8.48
CA VAL A 74 19.71 -6.34 8.81
C VAL A 74 18.43 -5.73 8.24
N THR A 75 17.66 -5.08 9.11
CA THR A 75 16.45 -4.32 8.77
C THR A 75 16.72 -2.82 8.92
N ILE A 76 15.73 -1.98 8.62
CA ILE A 76 15.86 -0.52 8.71
C ILE A 76 16.18 -0.05 10.14
N GLU A 77 15.65 -0.74 11.14
CA GLU A 77 15.87 -0.49 12.56
C GLU A 77 17.34 -0.72 12.97
N GLY A 78 18.10 -1.48 12.18
CA GLY A 78 19.51 -1.78 12.42
C GLY A 78 20.49 -0.71 11.93
N LEU A 79 20.02 0.33 11.25
CA LEU A 79 20.89 1.37 10.68
C LEU A 79 21.17 2.53 11.64
N ALA A 80 20.16 2.98 12.37
CA ALA A 80 20.33 4.06 13.35
C ALA A 80 20.90 3.51 14.67
N GLU A 81 21.82 4.25 15.27
CA GLU A 81 22.41 3.90 16.56
C GLU A 81 21.86 4.82 17.66
N ARG A 82 21.57 4.27 18.84
CA ARG A 82 21.27 5.09 20.03
C ARG A 82 22.54 5.31 20.83
N VAL A 83 23.04 6.55 20.86
CA VAL A 83 24.24 6.96 21.60
C VAL A 83 23.83 7.99 22.64
N HIS A 84 24.06 7.72 23.92
CA HIS A 84 23.70 8.63 25.04
C HIS A 84 22.23 9.13 25.02
N ASN A 85 21.28 8.26 24.65
CA ASN A 85 19.85 8.58 24.44
C ASN A 85 19.54 9.51 23.26
N GLU A 86 20.53 9.86 22.44
CA GLU A 86 20.32 10.53 21.17
C GLU A 86 20.37 9.52 20.02
N MET A 87 19.49 9.71 19.04
CA MET A 87 19.45 8.88 17.85
C MET A 87 20.44 9.42 16.83
N LYS A 88 21.48 8.65 16.57
CA LYS A 88 22.43 8.91 15.49
C LYS A 88 21.97 8.17 14.24
N LEU A 89 21.46 8.92 13.28
CA LEU A 89 21.03 8.37 12.00
C LEU A 89 22.23 7.87 11.17
N HIS A 90 22.01 6.82 10.39
CA HIS A 90 22.93 6.46 9.32
C HIS A 90 22.94 7.56 8.23
N PRO A 91 24.05 7.84 7.54
CA PRO A 91 24.10 8.88 6.51
C PRO A 91 23.03 8.76 5.41
N LEU A 92 22.59 7.54 5.07
CA LEU A 92 21.43 7.33 4.19
C LEU A 92 20.14 7.90 4.79
N GLN A 93 19.86 7.63 6.06
CA GLN A 93 18.65 8.10 6.73
C GLN A 93 18.66 9.63 6.84
N GLU A 94 19.80 10.21 7.23
CA GLU A 94 19.99 11.66 7.29
C GLU A 94 19.81 12.31 5.90
N ALA A 95 20.41 11.74 4.86
CA ALA A 95 20.27 12.28 3.50
C ALA A 95 18.83 12.22 2.98
N PHE A 96 18.08 11.15 3.27
CA PHE A 96 16.68 11.07 2.87
C PHE A 96 15.81 12.15 3.54
N VAL A 97 16.12 12.49 4.79
CA VAL A 97 15.48 13.59 5.52
C VAL A 97 15.85 14.95 4.91
N GLU A 98 17.14 15.23 4.73
CA GLU A 98 17.66 16.52 4.27
C GLU A 98 17.33 16.83 2.81
N HIS A 99 17.25 15.80 1.95
CA HIS A 99 16.90 15.96 0.52
C HIS A 99 15.40 15.90 0.25
N GLY A 100 14.58 15.79 1.31
CA GLY A 100 13.12 15.74 1.18
C GLY A 100 12.63 14.53 0.39
N ALA A 101 13.36 13.41 0.44
CA ALA A 101 12.99 12.17 -0.24
C ALA A 101 11.76 11.50 0.41
N VAL A 102 11.43 11.89 1.64
CA VAL A 102 10.32 11.35 2.42
C VAL A 102 9.02 12.09 2.15
N GLN A 103 8.04 11.41 1.54
CA GLN A 103 6.66 11.88 1.38
C GLN A 103 5.69 11.07 2.26
N CYS A 104 4.95 10.09 1.71
CA CYS A 104 4.14 9.19 2.52
C CYS A 104 5.02 8.36 3.48
N GLY A 105 6.23 8.00 3.06
CA GLY A 105 7.22 7.29 3.87
C GLY A 105 7.19 5.78 3.73
N PHE A 106 6.11 5.19 3.21
CA PHE A 106 5.91 3.74 3.27
C PHE A 106 6.99 2.92 2.54
N CYS A 107 7.47 3.38 1.38
CA CYS A 107 8.54 2.68 0.66
C CYS A 107 9.95 2.99 1.18
N ILE A 108 10.11 4.01 2.02
CA ILE A 108 11.42 4.57 2.38
C ILE A 108 12.33 3.55 3.08
N PRO A 109 11.85 2.70 4.01
CA PRO A 109 12.66 1.61 4.55
C PRO A 109 13.27 0.72 3.46
N GLY A 110 12.46 0.24 2.51
CA GLY A 110 12.93 -0.57 1.38
C GLY A 110 13.94 0.16 0.50
N GLN A 111 13.69 1.43 0.17
CA GLN A 111 14.60 2.28 -0.60
C GLN A 111 15.98 2.40 0.08
N ILE A 112 15.99 2.65 1.39
CA ILE A 112 17.21 2.79 2.17
C ILE A 112 17.94 1.46 2.28
N MET A 113 17.24 0.34 2.50
CA MET A 113 17.89 -0.98 2.59
C MET A 113 18.52 -1.40 1.26
N THR A 114 17.82 -1.19 0.14
CA THR A 114 18.38 -1.44 -1.20
C THR A 114 19.60 -0.55 -1.47
N ALA A 115 19.52 0.74 -1.14
CA ALA A 115 20.65 1.67 -1.28
C ALA A 115 21.83 1.29 -0.37
N TYR A 116 21.56 0.86 0.86
CA TYR A 116 22.59 0.40 1.79
C TYR A 116 23.36 -0.80 1.25
N ALA A 117 22.66 -1.78 0.67
CA ALA A 117 23.29 -2.91 -0.02
C ALA A 117 24.12 -2.48 -1.24
N LEU A 118 23.65 -1.50 -2.02
CA LEU A 118 24.42 -0.91 -3.12
C LEU A 118 25.72 -0.28 -2.60
N LEU A 119 25.63 0.61 -1.61
CA LEU A 119 26.78 1.37 -1.11
C LEU A 119 27.82 0.51 -0.39
N LYS A 120 27.43 -0.64 0.17
CA LYS A 120 28.38 -1.64 0.69
C LYS A 120 29.23 -2.28 -0.40
N ARG A 121 28.70 -2.41 -1.63
CA ARG A 121 29.39 -3.03 -2.77
C ARG A 121 30.11 -2.01 -3.64
N ASN A 122 29.45 -0.91 -3.93
CA ASN A 122 30.01 0.23 -4.66
C ASN A 122 29.80 1.51 -3.82
N PRO A 123 30.84 1.99 -3.10
CA PRO A 123 30.72 3.19 -2.27
C PRO A 123 30.67 4.49 -3.08
N ASP A 124 30.88 4.46 -4.41
CA ASP A 124 30.77 5.62 -5.30
C ASP A 124 29.94 5.31 -6.56
N PRO A 125 28.64 5.01 -6.39
CA PRO A 125 27.80 4.68 -7.52
C PRO A 125 27.42 5.93 -8.31
N ASN A 126 27.27 5.78 -9.62
CA ASN A 126 26.65 6.80 -10.46
C ASN A 126 25.11 6.66 -10.47
N SER A 127 24.44 7.65 -11.07
CA SER A 127 22.98 7.69 -11.22
C SER A 127 22.37 6.44 -11.86
N ASP A 128 23.00 5.89 -12.90
CA ASP A 128 22.46 4.73 -13.62
C ASP A 128 22.56 3.46 -12.77
N GLU A 129 23.63 3.32 -11.98
CA GLU A 129 23.79 2.22 -11.02
C GLU A 129 22.77 2.31 -9.89
N ILE A 130 22.48 3.51 -9.39
CA ILE A 130 21.42 3.73 -8.38
C ILE A 130 20.05 3.35 -8.95
N ARG A 131 19.71 3.84 -10.15
CA ARG A 131 18.43 3.50 -10.81
C ARG A 131 18.30 2.02 -11.07
N PHE A 132 19.37 1.37 -11.51
CA PHE A 132 19.37 -0.07 -11.72
C PHE A 132 19.17 -0.84 -10.41
N ALA A 133 19.81 -0.42 -9.32
CA ALA A 133 19.63 -1.05 -8.01
C ALA A 133 18.20 -0.88 -7.49
N LEU A 134 17.56 0.27 -7.73
CA LEU A 134 16.21 0.59 -7.24
C LEU A 134 15.07 0.19 -8.18
N LYS A 135 15.36 -0.44 -9.34
CA LYS A 135 14.34 -0.72 -10.36
C LYS A 135 13.13 -1.52 -9.84
N ASP A 136 13.36 -2.37 -8.83
CA ASP A 136 12.35 -3.22 -8.17
C ASP A 136 11.98 -2.68 -6.77
N THR A 137 12.28 -1.41 -6.48
CA THR A 137 11.87 -0.72 -5.24
C THR A 137 11.07 0.52 -5.62
N LEU A 138 9.75 0.39 -5.56
CA LEU A 138 8.82 1.36 -6.14
C LEU A 138 8.47 2.50 -5.18
N CYS A 139 8.15 3.66 -5.75
CA CYS A 139 7.69 4.85 -5.04
C CYS A 139 6.53 5.52 -5.80
N ARG A 140 5.30 5.41 -5.28
CA ARG A 140 4.13 6.00 -5.94
C ARG A 140 4.03 7.52 -5.79
N CYS A 141 4.63 8.09 -4.74
CA CYS A 141 4.77 9.54 -4.57
C CYS A 141 5.72 10.20 -5.59
N ALA A 142 6.36 9.40 -6.47
CA ALA A 142 7.27 9.83 -7.51
C ALA A 142 8.48 10.63 -7.00
N GLY A 143 8.99 10.29 -5.81
CA GLY A 143 10.14 10.95 -5.19
C GLY A 143 11.52 10.57 -5.75
N TYR A 144 11.59 9.86 -6.87
CA TYR A 144 12.84 9.24 -7.37
C TYR A 144 14.02 10.21 -7.52
N PRO A 145 13.88 11.44 -8.07
CA PRO A 145 15.01 12.37 -8.14
C PRO A 145 15.57 12.74 -6.76
N SER A 146 14.71 12.96 -5.76
CA SER A 146 15.15 13.25 -4.38
C SER A 146 15.78 12.03 -3.71
N ILE A 147 15.27 10.82 -3.99
CA ILE A 147 15.85 9.56 -3.51
C ILE A 147 17.26 9.37 -4.09
N GLU A 148 17.43 9.56 -5.40
CA GLU A 148 18.71 9.45 -6.09
C GLU A 148 19.74 10.44 -5.52
N ASN A 149 19.35 11.71 -5.35
CA ASN A 149 20.20 12.75 -4.76
C ASN A 149 20.58 12.44 -3.31
N ALA A 150 19.65 11.89 -2.51
CA ALA A 150 19.93 11.48 -1.14
C ALA A 150 20.98 10.35 -1.09
N ILE A 151 20.88 9.36 -1.99
CA ILE A 151 21.84 8.25 -2.07
C ILE A 151 23.22 8.75 -2.46
N LEU A 152 23.32 9.65 -3.44
CA LEU A 152 24.59 10.27 -3.85
C LEU A 152 25.22 11.06 -2.69
N ALA A 153 24.44 11.87 -1.97
CA ALA A 153 24.92 12.63 -0.82
C ALA A 153 25.38 11.71 0.34
N ALA A 154 24.64 10.63 0.61
CA ALA A 154 25.03 9.64 1.60
C ALA A 154 26.31 8.89 1.20
N ALA A 155 26.45 8.53 -0.08
CA ALA A 155 27.66 7.88 -0.61
C ALA A 155 28.89 8.77 -0.42
N GLN A 156 28.77 10.07 -0.72
CA GLN A 156 29.84 11.03 -0.48
C GLN A 156 30.21 11.11 0.99
N ALA A 157 29.24 11.30 1.89
CA ALA A 157 29.46 11.39 3.33
C ALA A 157 30.15 10.12 3.90
N LEU A 158 29.73 8.94 3.46
CA LEU A 158 30.34 7.66 3.87
C LEU A 158 31.80 7.52 3.41
N ARG A 159 32.15 8.04 2.22
CA ARG A 159 33.53 7.97 1.71
C ARG A 159 34.46 8.99 2.36
N THR A 160 33.98 10.20 2.60
CA THR A 160 34.82 11.30 3.11
C THR A 160 34.84 11.37 4.63
N GLY A 161 33.81 10.85 5.31
CA GLY A 161 33.59 11.04 6.74
C GLY A 161 33.03 12.42 7.09
N GLU A 162 32.74 13.26 6.09
CA GLU A 162 32.12 14.57 6.27
C GLU A 162 30.59 14.44 6.45
N PRO A 163 29.93 15.43 7.07
CA PRO A 163 28.47 15.45 7.20
C PRO A 163 27.75 15.39 5.84
N VAL A 164 26.53 14.85 5.84
CA VAL A 164 25.68 14.80 4.64
C VAL A 164 25.46 16.21 4.09
N GLN A 165 25.81 16.40 2.81
CA GLN A 165 25.63 17.68 2.15
C GLN A 165 24.13 17.95 1.88
N LYS A 166 23.66 19.10 2.35
CA LYS A 166 22.28 19.56 2.14
C LYS A 166 22.08 20.05 0.70
N PRO A 167 20.86 20.01 0.15
CA PRO A 167 20.57 20.57 -1.17
C PRO A 167 20.90 22.07 -1.27
N THR A 168 21.90 22.41 -2.09
CA THR A 168 22.43 23.78 -2.25
C THR A 168 21.64 24.63 -3.26
N HIS A 169 20.87 24.03 -4.16
CA HIS A 169 20.25 24.71 -5.31
C HIS A 169 18.77 25.08 -5.15
N ILE A 170 18.20 24.92 -3.96
CA ILE A 170 16.82 25.30 -3.70
C ILE A 170 16.86 26.64 -2.96
N PRO A 171 16.64 27.79 -3.62
CA PRO A 171 16.59 29.08 -2.95
C PRO A 171 15.32 29.17 -2.08
N ASP A 172 15.38 29.94 -1.00
CA ASP A 172 14.18 30.34 -0.29
C ASP A 172 13.27 31.19 -1.21
N SER A 173 11.98 31.26 -0.89
CA SER A 173 11.00 32.02 -1.67
C SER A 173 11.36 33.51 -1.71
N ILE A 174 11.14 34.14 -2.86
CA ILE A 174 11.25 35.61 -3.01
C ILE A 174 10.27 36.37 -2.09
N HIS A 175 9.23 35.70 -1.60
CA HIS A 175 8.26 36.18 -0.63
C HIS A 175 8.33 35.34 0.66
N GLU A 176 9.55 35.11 1.16
CA GLU A 176 9.74 34.39 2.40
C GLU A 176 9.14 35.15 3.60
N HIS A 177 8.38 34.42 4.40
CA HIS A 177 8.02 34.84 5.74
C HIS A 177 8.88 34.06 6.75
N LYS A 178 8.53 34.14 8.04
CA LYS A 178 9.28 33.42 9.08
C LYS A 178 9.29 31.90 8.86
N THR A 179 8.25 31.35 8.26
CA THR A 179 8.06 29.90 8.05
C THR A 179 7.66 29.57 6.61
N VAL A 180 6.74 30.34 6.03
CA VAL A 180 6.30 30.13 4.64
C VAL A 180 7.41 30.52 3.69
N GLY A 181 7.70 29.65 2.72
CA GLY A 181 8.74 29.88 1.71
C GLY A 181 10.16 29.52 2.17
N ARG A 182 10.32 28.88 3.33
CA ARG A 182 11.60 28.36 3.82
C ARG A 182 11.63 26.84 3.83
N LYS A 183 12.83 26.27 3.78
CA LYS A 183 13.05 24.84 4.00
C LYS A 183 12.84 24.48 5.46
N HIS A 184 12.03 23.46 5.69
CA HIS A 184 11.86 22.84 6.99
C HIS A 184 11.90 21.33 6.83
N LEU A 185 12.52 20.65 7.79
CA LEU A 185 12.42 19.21 7.89
C LEU A 185 10.98 18.85 8.25
N ARG A 186 10.43 17.83 7.57
CA ARG A 186 9.12 17.32 7.91
C ARG A 186 9.20 16.67 9.30
N PRO A 187 8.30 17.01 10.24
CA PRO A 187 8.36 16.49 11.61
C PRO A 187 8.46 14.96 11.69
N GLU A 188 7.76 14.27 10.79
CA GLU A 188 7.66 12.81 10.76
C GLU A 188 8.74 12.12 9.89
N ALA A 189 9.68 12.87 9.32
CA ALA A 189 10.67 12.31 8.39
C ALA A 189 11.61 11.31 9.07
N VAL A 190 12.03 11.61 10.30
CA VAL A 190 12.95 10.75 11.07
C VAL A 190 12.33 9.37 11.31
N GLU A 191 11.10 9.35 11.83
CA GLU A 191 10.37 8.09 12.10
C GLU A 191 10.20 7.25 10.83
N LYS A 192 9.98 7.89 9.67
CA LYS A 192 9.83 7.21 8.38
C LYS A 192 11.14 6.62 7.83
N VAL A 193 12.30 7.23 8.11
CA VAL A 193 13.61 6.69 7.69
C VAL A 193 14.18 5.67 8.66
N THR A 194 13.71 5.65 9.92
CA THR A 194 14.14 4.68 10.94
C THR A 194 13.24 3.45 11.01
N GLY A 195 12.05 3.52 10.39
CA GLY A 195 11.03 2.49 10.50
C GLY A 195 10.18 2.59 11.76
N GLU A 196 10.39 3.61 12.60
CA GLU A 196 9.59 3.88 13.81
C GLU A 196 8.20 4.46 13.47
N ALA A 197 8.00 4.98 12.25
CA ALA A 197 6.68 5.43 11.80
C ALA A 197 5.71 4.25 11.74
N ILE A 198 4.61 4.39 12.49
CA ILE A 198 3.53 3.41 12.60
C ILE A 198 2.45 3.73 11.58
N PHE A 199 2.21 2.78 10.68
CA PHE A 199 1.09 2.78 9.74
C PHE A 199 -0.04 1.90 10.27
N THR A 200 -1.19 1.92 9.61
CA THR A 200 -2.39 1.21 10.10
C THR A 200 -2.13 -0.29 10.20
N ASP A 201 -1.44 -0.90 9.23
CA ASP A 201 -1.05 -2.32 9.25
C ASP A 201 -0.04 -2.68 10.36
N ASP A 202 0.66 -1.69 10.91
CA ASP A 202 1.61 -1.91 12.00
C ASP A 202 0.93 -1.97 13.38
N LEU A 203 -0.33 -1.52 13.49
CA LEU A 203 -1.06 -1.46 14.75
C LEU A 203 -1.54 -2.85 15.18
N LYS A 204 -1.39 -3.14 16.48
CA LYS A 204 -1.87 -4.38 17.11
C LYS A 204 -2.56 -4.07 18.43
N PHE A 205 -3.62 -4.81 18.72
CA PHE A 205 -4.41 -4.69 19.94
C PHE A 205 -4.60 -6.07 20.58
N ASP A 206 -4.72 -6.09 21.91
CA ASP A 206 -5.04 -7.32 22.63
C ASP A 206 -6.44 -7.82 22.23
N GLY A 207 -6.52 -9.08 21.80
CA GLY A 207 -7.77 -9.66 21.30
C GLY A 207 -8.22 -9.16 19.92
N MET A 208 -7.32 -8.49 19.16
CA MET A 208 -7.60 -8.05 17.79
C MET A 208 -8.04 -9.22 16.91
N LEU A 209 -9.14 -9.04 16.20
CA LEU A 209 -9.63 -9.97 15.18
C LEU A 209 -9.24 -9.49 13.79
N TYR A 210 -9.06 -10.42 12.87
CA TYR A 210 -8.71 -10.18 11.49
C TYR A 210 -9.96 -10.30 10.62
N ALA A 211 -10.22 -9.25 9.85
CA ALA A 211 -11.40 -9.17 9.00
C ALA A 211 -11.09 -9.58 7.55
N LYS A 212 -11.95 -10.40 6.94
CA LYS A 212 -11.87 -10.72 5.50
C LYS A 212 -13.24 -10.62 4.85
N ALA A 213 -13.38 -9.76 3.85
CA ALA A 213 -14.59 -9.67 3.05
C ALA A 213 -14.68 -10.80 2.04
N ARG A 214 -15.86 -11.43 1.92
CA ARG A 214 -16.21 -12.28 0.78
C ARG A 214 -16.76 -11.40 -0.32
N ARG A 215 -16.03 -11.27 -1.43
CA ARG A 215 -16.41 -10.46 -2.59
C ARG A 215 -17.30 -11.25 -3.56
N ALA A 216 -18.10 -10.55 -4.35
CA ALA A 216 -19.03 -11.15 -5.29
C ALA A 216 -18.33 -11.92 -6.43
N MET A 217 -17.18 -11.42 -6.89
CA MET A 217 -16.37 -12.02 -7.98
C MET A 217 -17.13 -12.21 -9.30
N ILE A 218 -18.27 -11.52 -9.47
CA ILE A 218 -19.03 -11.42 -10.71
C ILE A 218 -19.27 -9.94 -11.05
N PRO A 219 -19.31 -9.57 -12.34
CA PRO A 219 -19.42 -8.16 -12.71
C PRO A 219 -20.85 -7.62 -12.61
N HIS A 220 -21.88 -8.46 -12.76
CA HIS A 220 -23.28 -8.03 -12.66
C HIS A 220 -24.20 -9.23 -12.44
N GLY A 221 -25.11 -9.11 -11.46
CA GLY A 221 -26.11 -10.13 -11.19
C GLY A 221 -27.00 -9.81 -10.00
N PHE A 222 -27.82 -10.78 -9.59
CA PHE A 222 -28.54 -10.75 -8.33
C PHE A 222 -28.10 -11.91 -7.43
N LEU A 223 -27.89 -11.67 -6.15
CA LEU A 223 -27.52 -12.71 -5.20
C LEU A 223 -28.77 -13.58 -4.92
N LYS A 224 -28.80 -14.83 -5.39
CA LYS A 224 -29.93 -15.75 -5.16
C LYS A 224 -29.87 -16.45 -3.81
N LYS A 225 -28.66 -16.79 -3.37
CA LYS A 225 -28.42 -17.53 -2.13
C LYS A 225 -27.02 -17.25 -1.61
N LEU A 226 -26.88 -17.23 -0.30
CA LEU A 226 -25.62 -17.10 0.42
C LEU A 226 -25.59 -18.11 1.56
N ASP A 227 -24.65 -19.04 1.54
CA ASP A 227 -24.41 -20.01 2.61
C ASP A 227 -23.11 -19.69 3.34
N ILE A 228 -23.26 -19.33 4.62
CA ILE A 228 -22.17 -18.98 5.54
C ILE A 228 -21.93 -20.06 6.61
N SER A 229 -22.65 -21.19 6.55
CA SER A 229 -22.67 -22.19 7.62
C SER A 229 -21.30 -22.82 7.87
N LYS A 230 -20.58 -23.19 6.81
CA LYS A 230 -19.22 -23.76 6.88
C LYS A 230 -18.21 -22.77 7.46
N ALA A 231 -18.30 -21.50 7.05
CA ALA A 231 -17.44 -20.43 7.57
C ALA A 231 -17.68 -20.20 9.07
N LYS A 232 -18.96 -20.13 9.50
CA LYS A 232 -19.32 -20.00 10.92
C LYS A 232 -18.85 -21.18 11.78
N ALA A 233 -18.82 -22.38 11.22
CA ALA A 233 -18.40 -23.59 11.93
C ALA A 233 -16.88 -23.75 12.01
N LEU A 234 -16.09 -22.96 11.28
CA LEU A 234 -14.62 -23.06 11.30
C LEU A 234 -14.06 -22.58 12.65
N LYS A 235 -13.23 -23.41 13.27
CA LYS A 235 -12.60 -23.07 14.56
C LYS A 235 -11.73 -21.81 14.41
N GLY A 236 -11.88 -20.88 15.36
CA GLY A 236 -11.17 -19.59 15.38
C GLY A 236 -11.92 -18.47 14.65
N VAL A 237 -13.05 -18.77 14.00
CA VAL A 237 -13.98 -17.74 13.52
C VAL A 237 -14.84 -17.27 14.68
N ILE A 238 -14.87 -15.95 14.90
CA ILE A 238 -15.67 -15.32 15.96
C ILE A 238 -17.02 -14.83 15.41
N ALA A 239 -17.03 -14.29 14.20
CA ALA A 239 -18.25 -13.83 13.55
C ALA A 239 -18.18 -13.97 12.02
N VAL A 240 -19.34 -14.21 11.42
CA VAL A 240 -19.56 -14.03 9.98
C VAL A 240 -20.83 -13.21 9.84
N LEU A 241 -20.67 -11.97 9.36
CA LEU A 241 -21.72 -10.97 9.24
C LEU A 241 -22.11 -10.79 7.77
N THR A 242 -23.37 -10.50 7.54
CA THR A 242 -23.99 -10.31 6.21
C THR A 242 -24.78 -9.01 6.18
N ALA A 243 -25.43 -8.71 5.06
CA ALA A 243 -26.33 -7.56 4.95
C ALA A 243 -27.48 -7.55 6.00
N GLU A 244 -27.84 -8.70 6.58
CA GLU A 244 -28.84 -8.80 7.65
C GLU A 244 -28.35 -8.24 8.98
N ASP A 245 -27.03 -8.20 9.18
CA ASP A 245 -26.40 -7.76 10.43
C ASP A 245 -26.10 -6.25 10.44
N VAL A 246 -26.40 -5.52 9.35
CA VAL A 246 -26.19 -4.07 9.26
C VAL A 246 -27.34 -3.35 10.00
N PRO A 247 -27.09 -2.72 11.16
CA PRO A 247 -28.16 -2.17 11.99
C PRO A 247 -28.65 -0.79 11.55
N ALA A 248 -27.95 -0.16 10.59
CA ALA A 248 -28.16 1.22 10.18
C ALA A 248 -28.36 1.31 8.65
N GLU A 249 -28.04 2.46 8.07
CA GLU A 249 -28.16 2.69 6.64
C GLU A 249 -27.37 1.65 5.84
N LYS A 250 -28.03 1.02 4.87
CA LYS A 250 -27.47 -0.08 4.08
C LYS A 250 -26.62 0.42 2.93
N ASN A 251 -26.83 1.67 2.51
CA ASN A 251 -26.10 2.27 1.40
C ASN A 251 -25.21 3.43 1.87
N HIS A 252 -24.06 3.56 1.25
CA HIS A 252 -23.15 4.69 1.41
C HIS A 252 -22.78 5.28 0.05
N GLY A 253 -22.05 6.39 0.07
CA GLY A 253 -21.48 7.00 -1.13
C GLY A 253 -21.09 8.45 -0.91
N LEU A 254 -20.33 9.03 -1.85
CA LEU A 254 -19.82 10.40 -1.71
C LEU A 254 -20.83 11.47 -2.11
N VAL A 255 -21.60 11.21 -3.18
CA VAL A 255 -22.54 12.17 -3.78
C VAL A 255 -23.98 11.65 -3.70
N ILE A 256 -24.18 10.36 -3.97
CA ILE A 256 -25.44 9.63 -3.81
C ILE A 256 -25.12 8.38 -3.01
N TYR A 257 -26.03 7.98 -2.12
CA TYR A 257 -25.85 6.81 -1.26
C TYR A 257 -26.48 5.60 -1.94
N ASP A 258 -25.78 5.07 -2.95
CA ASP A 258 -26.24 3.97 -3.80
C ASP A 258 -25.30 2.76 -3.80
N TRP A 259 -24.25 2.78 -2.99
CA TRP A 259 -23.33 1.65 -2.81
C TRP A 259 -23.73 0.86 -1.57
N PRO A 260 -24.09 -0.43 -1.71
CA PRO A 260 -24.44 -1.25 -0.57
C PRO A 260 -23.20 -1.51 0.29
N VAL A 261 -23.34 -1.40 1.61
CA VAL A 261 -22.30 -1.83 2.57
C VAL A 261 -21.98 -3.31 2.37
N MET A 262 -23.02 -4.12 2.22
CA MET A 262 -22.97 -5.53 1.78
C MET A 262 -24.23 -5.83 0.95
N VAL A 263 -24.10 -6.67 -0.06
CA VAL A 263 -25.19 -7.13 -0.93
C VAL A 263 -25.94 -8.29 -0.25
N GLY A 264 -27.24 -8.09 0.00
CA GLY A 264 -28.13 -9.10 0.56
C GLY A 264 -28.72 -10.06 -0.47
N VAL A 265 -29.35 -11.14 -0.01
CA VAL A 265 -30.08 -12.07 -0.88
C VAL A 265 -31.27 -11.36 -1.54
N GLY A 266 -31.40 -11.51 -2.85
CA GLY A 266 -32.34 -10.78 -3.70
C GLY A 266 -31.84 -9.42 -4.18
N GLU A 267 -30.72 -8.93 -3.64
CA GLU A 267 -30.15 -7.64 -4.02
C GLU A 267 -29.15 -7.77 -5.19
N ARG A 268 -28.88 -6.63 -5.84
CA ARG A 268 -28.06 -6.56 -7.04
C ARG A 268 -26.58 -6.44 -6.71
N VAL A 269 -25.77 -7.27 -7.36
CA VAL A 269 -24.31 -7.09 -7.51
C VAL A 269 -24.06 -6.22 -8.74
N ARG A 270 -23.34 -5.11 -8.58
CA ARG A 270 -23.02 -4.12 -9.61
C ARG A 270 -21.57 -4.19 -10.10
N TYR A 271 -20.67 -4.78 -9.33
CA TYR A 271 -19.29 -5.02 -9.75
C TYR A 271 -18.63 -6.14 -8.94
N VAL A 272 -17.49 -6.64 -9.43
CA VAL A 272 -16.76 -7.78 -8.84
C VAL A 272 -16.37 -7.60 -7.37
N GLY A 273 -16.22 -6.36 -6.91
CA GLY A 273 -15.76 -6.00 -5.57
C GLY A 273 -16.88 -5.77 -4.55
N ASP A 274 -18.16 -5.92 -4.92
CA ASP A 274 -19.26 -5.86 -3.95
C ASP A 274 -19.03 -6.91 -2.84
N ALA A 275 -19.21 -6.49 -1.58
CA ALA A 275 -19.08 -7.38 -0.43
C ALA A 275 -20.39 -8.16 -0.22
N LEU A 276 -20.31 -9.47 -0.01
CA LEU A 276 -21.46 -10.32 0.32
C LEU A 276 -21.55 -10.60 1.82
N ALA A 277 -20.39 -10.72 2.46
CA ALA A 277 -20.23 -11.01 3.87
C ALA A 277 -18.85 -10.55 4.35
N ILE A 278 -18.68 -10.42 5.66
CA ILE A 278 -17.39 -10.18 6.30
C ILE A 278 -17.17 -11.20 7.42
N VAL A 279 -16.01 -11.83 7.42
CA VAL A 279 -15.55 -12.75 8.47
C VAL A 279 -14.68 -11.98 9.45
N ALA A 280 -14.83 -12.23 10.75
CA ALA A 280 -13.86 -11.86 11.78
C ALA A 280 -13.32 -13.11 12.48
N ALA A 281 -12.01 -13.30 12.49
CA ALA A 281 -11.34 -14.48 13.05
C ALA A 281 -10.10 -14.13 13.89
N GLU A 282 -9.63 -15.10 14.67
CA GLU A 282 -8.46 -14.94 15.57
C GLU A 282 -7.14 -14.71 14.82
N THR A 283 -7.02 -15.17 13.58
CA THR A 283 -5.85 -14.94 12.71
C THR A 283 -6.27 -14.61 11.28
N GLN A 284 -5.35 -13.98 10.53
CA GLN A 284 -5.57 -13.66 9.12
C GLN A 284 -5.80 -14.91 8.27
N GLU A 285 -5.05 -15.99 8.53
CA GLU A 285 -5.16 -17.25 7.80
C GLU A 285 -6.53 -17.91 8.02
N ILE A 286 -7.06 -17.86 9.25
CA ILE A 286 -8.40 -18.39 9.54
C ILE A 286 -9.46 -17.53 8.86
N ALA A 287 -9.33 -16.21 8.86
CA ALA A 287 -10.26 -15.31 8.16
C ALA A 287 -10.31 -15.60 6.64
N GLU A 288 -9.15 -15.89 6.04
CA GLU A 288 -9.03 -16.25 4.63
C GLU A 288 -9.65 -17.62 4.31
N GLN A 289 -9.34 -18.64 5.11
CA GLN A 289 -9.94 -19.97 4.98
C GLN A 289 -11.46 -19.91 5.12
N ALA A 290 -11.96 -19.18 6.13
CA ALA A 290 -13.39 -19.01 6.36
C ALA A 290 -14.09 -18.27 5.20
N SER A 291 -13.50 -17.19 4.68
CA SER A 291 -14.06 -16.47 3.53
C SER A 291 -14.14 -17.35 2.28
N ALA A 292 -13.18 -18.27 2.08
CA ALA A 292 -13.21 -19.24 0.99
C ALA A 292 -14.34 -20.28 1.11
N LEU A 293 -14.81 -20.57 2.34
CA LEU A 293 -15.90 -21.51 2.62
C LEU A 293 -17.31 -20.93 2.42
N ILE A 294 -17.44 -19.61 2.18
CA ILE A 294 -18.73 -18.97 1.90
C ILE A 294 -19.14 -19.24 0.46
N GLU A 295 -20.30 -19.86 0.28
CA GLU A 295 -20.85 -20.23 -1.02
C GLU A 295 -21.97 -19.25 -1.42
N ALA A 296 -21.96 -18.78 -2.66
CA ALA A 296 -22.94 -17.84 -3.19
C ALA A 296 -23.45 -18.31 -4.56
N GLU A 297 -24.76 -18.19 -4.78
CA GLU A 297 -25.40 -18.48 -6.07
C GLU A 297 -25.96 -17.17 -6.64
N PHE A 298 -25.80 -16.96 -7.95
CA PHE A 298 -26.16 -15.70 -8.61
C PHE A 298 -27.11 -15.91 -9.79
N ASP A 299 -27.97 -14.93 -10.01
CA ASP A 299 -28.60 -14.69 -11.31
C ASP A 299 -27.69 -13.79 -12.14
N LEU A 300 -26.94 -14.33 -13.09
CA LEU A 300 -26.07 -13.51 -13.92
C LEU A 300 -26.89 -12.64 -14.86
N GLN A 301 -26.48 -11.38 -15.00
CA GLN A 301 -27.15 -10.40 -15.84
C GLN A 301 -26.18 -9.90 -16.94
N PRO A 302 -26.68 -9.32 -18.04
CA PRO A 302 -25.83 -8.73 -19.07
C PRO A 302 -24.86 -7.70 -18.48
N VAL A 303 -23.57 -7.84 -18.80
CA VAL A 303 -22.52 -7.00 -18.22
C VAL A 303 -22.45 -5.66 -18.95
N ILE A 304 -22.48 -4.56 -18.20
CA ILE A 304 -22.33 -3.20 -18.71
C ILE A 304 -20.92 -2.73 -18.38
N THR A 305 -20.05 -2.64 -19.39
CA THR A 305 -18.60 -2.48 -19.16
C THR A 305 -18.11 -1.04 -19.21
N ASN A 306 -18.91 -0.10 -19.72
CA ASN A 306 -18.50 1.29 -19.87
C ASN A 306 -19.70 2.27 -19.92
N PRO A 307 -19.46 3.58 -19.69
CA PRO A 307 -20.51 4.58 -19.68
C PRO A 307 -21.22 4.84 -21.01
N VAL A 308 -20.59 4.51 -22.15
CA VAL A 308 -21.23 4.68 -23.48
C VAL A 308 -22.30 3.61 -23.66
N MET A 309 -21.94 2.34 -23.43
CA MET A 309 -22.87 1.21 -23.44
C MET A 309 -24.01 1.42 -22.43
N ALA A 310 -23.71 1.94 -21.23
CA ALA A 310 -24.71 2.18 -20.20
C ALA A 310 -25.85 3.13 -20.63
N ARG A 311 -25.67 3.89 -21.71
CA ARG A 311 -26.65 4.85 -22.25
C ARG A 311 -27.38 4.36 -23.49
N GLU A 312 -27.04 3.19 -24.01
CA GLU A 312 -27.70 2.62 -25.19
C GLU A 312 -29.14 2.19 -24.88
N GLU A 313 -30.00 2.23 -25.90
CA GLU A 313 -31.39 1.80 -25.77
C GLU A 313 -31.48 0.29 -25.51
N GLY A 314 -32.40 -0.13 -24.63
CA GLY A 314 -32.57 -1.54 -24.27
C GLY A 314 -31.55 -2.08 -23.25
N VAL A 315 -30.54 -1.30 -22.86
CA VAL A 315 -29.59 -1.69 -21.81
C VAL A 315 -30.28 -1.65 -20.43
N PRO A 316 -30.15 -2.71 -19.60
CA PRO A 316 -30.76 -2.72 -18.28
C PRO A 316 -30.31 -1.54 -17.41
N GLN A 317 -31.25 -1.01 -16.63
CA GLN A 317 -30.95 0.00 -15.62
C GLN A 317 -30.30 -0.65 -14.41
N LEU A 318 -29.12 -0.15 -14.02
CA LEU A 318 -28.37 -0.56 -12.83
C LEU A 318 -28.91 0.09 -11.55
N HIS A 319 -29.49 1.28 -11.69
CA HIS A 319 -30.06 2.06 -10.61
C HIS A 319 -31.52 2.41 -10.93
N GLU A 320 -32.35 2.60 -9.90
CA GLU A 320 -33.79 2.88 -10.03
C GLU A 320 -34.08 4.14 -10.87
N LYS A 321 -33.20 5.15 -10.83
CA LYS A 321 -33.32 6.39 -11.60
C LYS A 321 -32.67 6.31 -13.00
N GLY A 322 -32.21 5.14 -13.41
CA GLY A 322 -31.49 4.92 -14.66
C GLY A 322 -29.97 5.08 -14.54
N ASN A 323 -29.27 4.82 -15.65
CA ASN A 323 -27.79 4.78 -15.69
C ASN A 323 -27.15 6.18 -15.86
N LEU A 324 -27.92 7.19 -16.27
CA LEU A 324 -27.43 8.57 -16.38
C LEU A 324 -27.53 9.26 -15.03
N LEU A 325 -26.41 9.30 -14.29
CA LEU A 325 -26.35 9.94 -12.98
C LEU A 325 -26.65 11.44 -13.03
N LYS A 326 -26.02 12.16 -13.97
CA LYS A 326 -26.08 13.63 -14.02
C LYS A 326 -25.79 14.15 -15.42
N HIS A 327 -26.47 15.23 -15.79
CA HIS A 327 -26.17 16.02 -16.98
C HIS A 327 -25.65 17.40 -16.53
N ILE A 328 -24.40 17.71 -16.91
CA ILE A 328 -23.76 19.00 -16.61
C ILE A 328 -23.66 19.80 -17.90
N LYS A 329 -24.22 21.01 -17.89
CA LYS A 329 -24.25 21.90 -19.05
C LYS A 329 -23.28 23.07 -18.84
N VAL A 330 -22.35 23.27 -19.75
CA VAL A 330 -21.49 24.47 -19.80
C VAL A 330 -21.91 25.30 -21.02
N ARG A 331 -22.18 26.59 -20.81
CA ARG A 331 -22.57 27.55 -21.87
C ARG A 331 -21.74 28.82 -21.72
N LYS A 332 -21.08 29.23 -22.80
CA LYS A 332 -20.33 30.49 -22.88
C LYS A 332 -20.38 31.01 -24.31
N GLY A 333 -20.92 32.20 -24.51
CA GLY A 333 -21.10 32.81 -25.84
C GLY A 333 -22.21 32.16 -26.68
N ASP A 334 -22.24 32.52 -27.96
CA ASP A 334 -23.09 31.93 -28.99
C ASP A 334 -22.27 30.94 -29.80
N MET A 335 -22.60 29.66 -29.68
CA MET A 335 -21.88 28.60 -30.38
C MET A 335 -22.11 28.63 -31.88
N ASP A 336 -23.34 28.88 -32.32
CA ASP A 336 -23.69 28.80 -33.75
C ASP A 336 -23.00 29.93 -34.51
N ALA A 337 -23.00 31.14 -33.94
CA ALA A 337 -22.22 32.26 -34.48
C ALA A 337 -20.71 31.95 -34.47
N GLY A 338 -20.18 31.41 -33.37
CA GLY A 338 -18.76 31.07 -33.25
C GLY A 338 -18.29 30.02 -34.27
N PHE A 339 -19.12 29.02 -34.57
CA PHE A 339 -18.83 28.03 -35.61
C PHE A 339 -18.97 28.61 -37.03
N ALA A 340 -19.94 29.51 -37.26
CA ALA A 340 -20.12 30.15 -38.55
C ALA A 340 -18.97 31.11 -38.91
N ASP A 341 -18.42 31.81 -37.92
CA ASP A 341 -17.34 32.78 -38.09
C ASP A 341 -15.94 32.13 -38.12
N ALA A 342 -15.82 30.82 -37.87
CA ALA A 342 -14.53 30.14 -37.76
C ALA A 342 -13.91 29.80 -39.12
N ASP A 343 -12.66 30.19 -39.33
CA ASP A 343 -11.89 29.83 -40.53
C ASP A 343 -11.51 28.33 -40.58
N VAL A 344 -11.37 27.69 -39.42
CA VAL A 344 -10.97 26.29 -39.26
C VAL A 344 -11.74 25.64 -38.12
N ILE A 345 -12.29 24.46 -38.36
CA ILE A 345 -12.96 23.63 -37.36
C ILE A 345 -12.21 22.29 -37.24
N LEU A 346 -11.86 21.91 -36.02
CA LEU A 346 -11.25 20.62 -35.70
C LEU A 346 -12.14 19.86 -34.72
N GLU A 347 -12.47 18.62 -35.05
CA GLU A 347 -13.27 17.75 -34.21
C GLU A 347 -12.52 16.43 -33.96
N HIS A 348 -12.43 16.06 -32.68
CA HIS A 348 -11.72 14.87 -32.25
C HIS A 348 -12.46 14.20 -31.08
N THR A 349 -12.40 12.87 -31.04
CA THR A 349 -12.87 12.08 -29.90
C THR A 349 -11.67 11.54 -29.13
N PHE A 350 -11.63 11.82 -27.82
CA PHE A 350 -10.57 11.38 -26.92
C PHE A 350 -11.11 10.37 -25.90
N HIS A 351 -10.28 9.39 -25.55
CA HIS A 351 -10.58 8.42 -24.50
C HIS A 351 -9.44 8.42 -23.48
N THR A 352 -9.79 8.43 -22.20
CA THR A 352 -8.86 8.25 -21.10
C THR A 352 -9.08 6.88 -20.46
N PRO A 353 -8.03 6.12 -20.15
CA PRO A 353 -8.20 4.82 -19.49
C PRO A 353 -8.73 4.99 -18.06
N THR A 354 -9.21 3.90 -17.48
CA THR A 354 -9.37 3.82 -16.02
C THR A 354 -8.00 3.59 -15.41
N THR A 355 -7.60 4.46 -14.49
CA THR A 355 -6.27 4.42 -13.85
C THR A 355 -6.43 4.12 -12.37
N ASP A 356 -5.61 3.23 -11.83
CA ASP A 356 -5.54 2.96 -10.40
C ASP A 356 -4.60 3.95 -9.69
N HIS A 357 -4.92 4.28 -8.45
CA HIS A 357 -4.05 5.07 -7.58
C HIS A 357 -2.74 4.34 -7.29
N ALA A 358 -2.76 3.00 -7.21
CA ALA A 358 -1.59 2.14 -7.00
C ALA A 358 -0.70 2.57 -5.82
N PHE A 359 -1.33 2.87 -4.67
CA PHE A 359 -0.62 3.15 -3.43
C PHE A 359 0.25 1.96 -3.03
N ILE A 360 1.42 2.22 -2.42
CA ILE A 360 2.32 1.13 -1.99
C ILE A 360 1.76 0.41 -0.76
N GLU A 361 1.13 1.15 0.15
CA GLU A 361 0.34 0.60 1.25
C GLU A 361 -1.06 0.24 0.72
N PRO A 362 -1.47 -1.03 0.77
CA PRO A 362 -2.84 -1.42 0.46
C PRO A 362 -3.82 -0.80 1.46
N GLU A 363 -5.08 -0.63 1.04
CA GLU A 363 -6.12 -0.13 1.93
C GLU A 363 -6.28 -1.06 3.14
N CYS A 364 -6.07 -0.51 4.33
CA CYS A 364 -6.27 -1.19 5.60
C CYS A 364 -6.95 -0.25 6.59
N SER A 365 -7.78 -0.82 7.47
CA SER A 365 -8.49 -0.09 8.50
C SER A 365 -8.65 -0.95 9.74
N ILE A 366 -8.76 -0.28 10.89
CA ILE A 366 -9.06 -0.91 12.17
C ILE A 366 -10.26 -0.18 12.78
N ALA A 367 -11.21 -0.95 13.29
CA ALA A 367 -12.34 -0.46 14.06
C ALA A 367 -12.25 -1.05 15.49
N VAL A 368 -12.59 -0.23 16.49
CA VAL A 368 -12.53 -0.58 17.93
C VAL A 368 -13.87 -0.29 18.58
#